data_AF-A0A947JNY2-F1
#
_entry.id   AF-A0A947JNY2-F1
#
_cell.length_a   1.000
_cell.length_b   1.000
_cell.length_c   1.000
_cell.angle_alpha   90.00
_cell.angle_beta   90.00
_cell.angle_gamma   90.00
#
_symmetry.space_group_name_H-M   'P 1'
#
loop_
_entity.id
_entity.type
_entity.pdbx_description
1 polymer ?
#
loop_
_entity_poly.entity_id
_entity_poly.type
_entity_poly.pdbx_seq_one_letter_code
_entity_poly.pdbx_strand_id
1 'polypeptide(L)' 'MAVLPERQKQGISSRLVKEGFKKLLEQGCSFVIVLGHAKYYPKFGFEPASRCNASCEAKPRPENLVRSGEILAGI' A
#
# COMPACT_ATOMS: atom_id res chain seq x y z
N MET A 1 -6.24 7.95 3.74
CA MET A 1 -6.04 9.03 2.74
C MET A 1 -7.40 9.51 2.26
N ALA A 2 -7.56 10.81 2.06
CA ALA A 2 -8.80 11.41 1.57
C ALA A 2 -8.49 12.50 0.55
N VAL A 3 -9.42 12.71 -0.38
CA VAL A 3 -9.40 13.81 -1.35
C VAL A 3 -10.80 14.44 -1.33
N LEU A 4 -10.84 15.77 -1.26
CA LEU A 4 -12.07 16.55 -1.32
C LEU A 4 -12.94 16.10 -2.50
N PRO A 5 -14.27 15.92 -2.36
CA PRO A 5 -15.14 15.42 -3.41
C PRO A 5 -14.95 16.13 -4.76
N GLU A 6 -14.77 17.45 -4.74
CA GLU A 6 -14.60 18.32 -5.90
C GLU A 6 -13.23 18.14 -6.60
N ARG A 7 -12.33 17.37 -5.99
CA ARG A 7 -10.97 17.08 -6.46
C ARG A 7 -10.76 15.58 -6.74
N GLN A 8 -11.79 14.75 -6.57
CA GLN A 8 -11.71 13.31 -6.84
C GLN A 8 -11.65 13.02 -8.35
N LYS A 9 -11.35 11.76 -8.71
CA LYS A 9 -11.22 11.26 -10.10
C LYS A 9 -10.13 11.94 -10.95
N GLN A 10 -9.32 12.83 -10.39
CA GLN A 10 -8.19 13.51 -11.06
C GLN A 10 -6.83 12.84 -10.76
N GLY A 11 -6.84 11.58 -10.33
CA GLY A 11 -5.61 10.85 -9.99
C GLY A 11 -4.83 11.38 -8.78
N ILE A 12 -5.39 12.29 -7.97
CA ILE A 12 -4.70 12.87 -6.80
C ILE A 12 -4.33 11.79 -5.79
N SER A 13 -5.29 10.96 -5.39
CA SER A 13 -5.02 9.85 -4.45
C SER A 13 -3.97 8.88 -4.99
N SER A 14 -3.94 8.65 -6.32
CA SER A 14 -2.93 7.81 -6.96
C SER A 14 -1.52 8.41 -6.84
N ARG A 15 -1.39 9.72 -7.07
CA ARG A 15 -0.13 10.45 -6.87
C ARG A 15 0.32 10.42 -5.41
N LEU A 16 -0.61 10.64 -4.47
CA LEU A 16 -0.30 10.58 -3.04
C LEU A 16 0.24 9.21 -2.62
N VAL A 17 -0.36 8.11 -3.09
CA VAL A 17 0.13 6.75 -2.79
C VAL A 17 1.53 6.53 -3.35
N LYS A 18 1.76 6.91 -4.62
CA LYS A 18 3.05 6.70 -5.28
C LYS A 18 4.18 7.49 -4.61
N GLU A 19 3.95 8.77 -4.32
CA GLU A 19 4.94 9.62 -3.65
C GLU A 19 5.21 9.17 -2.21
N GLY A 20 4.18 8.77 -1.47
CA GLY A 20 4.34 8.20 -0.14
C GLY A 20 5.17 6.92 -0.16
N PHE A 21 4.88 6.01 -1.10
CA PHE A 21 5.63 4.77 -1.25
C PHE A 21 7.08 5.01 -1.67
N LYS A 22 7.32 5.95 -2.60
CA LYS A 22 8.67 6.36 -3.01
C LYS A 22 9.50 6.80 -1.80
N LYS A 23 8.95 7.69 -0.96
CA LYS A 23 9.63 8.16 0.26
C LYS A 23 9.92 7.05 1.26
N LEU A 24 8.98 6.11 1.44
CA LEU A 24 9.16 4.96 2.32
C LEU A 24 10.30 4.05 1.82
N LEU A 25 10.39 3.83 0.51
CA LEU A 25 11.52 3.09 -0.09
C LEU A 25 12.86 3.82 0.11
N GLU A 26 12.89 5.14 -0.11
CA GLU A 26 14.09 5.96 0.15
C GLU A 26 14.54 5.90 1.62
N GLN A 27 13.62 5.65 2.54
CA GLN A 27 13.89 5.49 3.97
C GLN A 27 14.24 4.04 4.37
N GLY A 28 14.31 3.10 3.42
CA GLY A 28 14.63 1.71 3.67
C GLY A 28 13.48 0.87 4.26
N CYS A 29 12.23 1.34 4.16
CA CYS A 29 11.08 0.54 4.60
C CYS A 29 10.88 -0.67 3.68
N SER A 30 11.00 -1.88 4.24
CA SER A 30 10.89 -3.13 3.48
C SER A 30 9.45 -3.54 3.15
N PHE A 31 8.47 -3.06 3.91
CA PHE A 31 7.05 -3.38 3.67
C PHE A 31 6.12 -2.26 4.09
N VAL A 32 4.97 -2.17 3.41
CA VAL A 32 3.88 -1.24 3.74
C VAL A 32 2.58 -2.02 3.82
N ILE A 33 1.85 -1.82 4.90
CA ILE A 33 0.52 -2.42 5.13
C ILE A 33 -0.52 -1.32 5.06
N VAL A 34 -1.61 -1.57 4.32
CA VAL A 34 -2.74 -0.65 4.22
C VAL A 34 -4.04 -1.38 4.53
N LEU A 35 -4.94 -0.66 5.20
CA LEU A 35 -6.32 -1.08 5.44
C LEU A 35 -7.22 -0.30 4.50
N GLY A 36 -8.03 -0.99 3.71
CA GLY A 36 -9.04 -0.31 2.91
C GLY A 36 -9.65 -1.17 1.82
N HIS A 37 -10.26 -0.51 0.84
CA HIS A 37 -11.14 -1.19 -0.09
C HIS A 37 -10.35 -2.16 -1.00
N ALA A 38 -10.77 -3.43 -1.02
CA ALA A 38 -10.09 -4.52 -1.73
C ALA A 38 -9.89 -4.26 -3.23
N LYS A 39 -10.68 -3.38 -3.85
CA LYS A 39 -10.56 -3.02 -5.28
C LYS A 39 -9.67 -1.79 -5.55
N TYR A 40 -9.28 -1.05 -4.52
CA TYR A 40 -8.58 0.22 -4.70
C TYR A 40 -7.06 0.04 -4.70
N TYR A 41 -6.51 -0.59 -3.66
CA TYR A 41 -5.06 -0.71 -3.47
C TYR A 41 -4.34 -1.69 -4.40
N PRO A 42 -4.98 -2.75 -4.97
CA PRO A 42 -4.30 -3.61 -5.95
C PRO A 42 -3.78 -2.86 -7.18
N LYS A 43 -4.38 -1.70 -7.51
CA LYS A 43 -3.92 -0.82 -8.60
C LYS A 43 -2.50 -0.26 -8.38
N PHE A 44 -2.00 -0.33 -7.14
CA PHE A 44 -0.67 0.12 -6.75
C PHE A 44 0.20 -1.07 -6.32
N GLY A 45 -0.05 -2.29 -6.80
CA GLY A 45 0.78 -3.47 -6.50
C GLY A 45 0.71 -3.95 -5.05
N PHE A 46 -0.36 -3.61 -4.33
CA PHE A 46 -0.63 -4.22 -3.03
C PHE A 46 -1.37 -5.55 -3.23
N GLU A 47 -0.93 -6.56 -2.51
CA GLU A 47 -1.50 -7.90 -2.49
C GLU A 47 -2.31 -8.10 -1.19
N PRO A 48 -3.34 -8.95 -1.17
CA PRO A 48 -4.01 -9.31 0.08
C PRO A 48 -3.02 -9.81 1.14
N ALA A 49 -3.17 -9.31 2.37
CA ALA A 49 -2.29 -9.67 3.50
C ALA A 49 -2.31 -11.17 3.80
N SER A 50 -3.40 -11.87 3.44
CA SER A 50 -3.51 -13.33 3.54
C SER A 50 -2.48 -14.10 2.71
N ARG A 51 -1.83 -13.46 1.73
CA ARG A 51 -0.72 -14.05 0.96
C ARG A 51 0.64 -13.89 1.66
N CYS A 52 0.71 -13.11 2.72
CA CYS A 52 1.91 -12.91 3.51
C CYS A 52 1.72 -13.58 4.88
N ASN A 53 2.76 -14.23 5.42
CA ASN A 53 2.79 -14.68 6.82
C ASN A 53 2.97 -13.51 7.81
N ALA A 54 2.41 -12.34 7.50
CA ALA A 54 2.45 -11.17 8.35
C ALA A 54 1.33 -11.29 9.41
N SER A 55 1.68 -11.74 10.61
CA SER A 55 0.75 -11.76 11.74
C SER A 55 0.72 -10.36 12.38
N CYS A 56 -0.35 -9.62 12.17
CA CYS A 56 -0.70 -8.50 13.03
C CYS A 56 -1.57 -9.03 14.17
N GLU A 57 -1.32 -8.59 15.40
CA GLU A 57 -2.13 -8.91 16.59
C GLU A 57 -3.61 -8.53 16.38
N ALA A 58 -3.85 -7.49 15.58
CA ALA A 58 -5.14 -7.25 14.95
C ALA A 58 -5.38 -8.27 13.84
N LYS A 59 -6.21 -9.29 14.10
CA LYS A 59 -6.62 -10.32 13.12
C LYS A 59 -6.81 -9.69 11.74
N PRO A 60 -5.93 -9.96 10.77
CA PRO A 60 -6.03 -9.28 9.49
C PRO A 60 -7.32 -9.71 8.81
N ARG A 61 -8.25 -8.75 8.65
CA ARG A 61 -9.44 -8.98 7.83
C ARG A 61 -8.99 -9.17 6.38
N PRO A 62 -9.75 -9.91 5.55
CA PRO A 62 -9.40 -10.14 4.14
C PRO A 62 -9.26 -8.85 3.32
N GLU A 63 -9.75 -7.71 3.82
CA GLU A 63 -9.57 -6.38 3.24
C GLU A 63 -8.20 -5.73 3.50
N ASN A 64 -7.33 -6.36 4.29
CA ASN A 64 -5.98 -5.86 4.53
C ASN A 64 -5.11 -6.18 3.32
N LEU A 65 -4.32 -5.20 2.85
CA LEU A 65 -3.37 -5.43 1.77
C LEU A 65 -1.96 -5.04 2.18
N VAL A 66 -0.99 -5.84 1.73
CA VAL A 66 0.44 -5.69 1.98
C VAL A 66 1.12 -5.53 0.63
N ARG A 67 2.07 -4.60 0.56
CA ARG A 67 3.05 -4.58 -0.52
C ARG A 67 4.43 -4.79 0.08
N SER A 68 5.09 -5.87 -0.35
CA SER A 68 6.52 -6.04 -0.11
C SER A 68 7.28 -5.09 -1.02
N GLY A 69 8.18 -4.29 -0.46
CA GLY A 69 9.23 -3.66 -1.25
C GLY A 69 10.27 -4.73 -1.51
N GLU A 70 10.24 -5.40 -2.66
CA GLU A 70 11.40 -6.18 -3.07
C GLU A 70 12.57 -5.22 -3.22
N ILE A 71 13.44 -5.24 -2.21
CA ILE A 71 14.79 -4.72 -2.29
C ILE A 71 15.54 -5.69 -3.21
N LEU A 72 15.57 -5.42 -4.51
CA LEU A 72 16.74 -5.77 -5.30
C LEU A 72 17.79 -4.69 -5.05
N ALA A 73 18.39 -4.71 -3.85
CA ALA A 73 19.67 -4.08 -3.60
C ALA A 73 20.71 -5.21 -3.49
N GLY A 74 21.57 -5.30 -4.50
CA GLY A 74 22.65 -6.29 -4.65
C GLY A 74 22.14 -7.59 -5.26
N ILE A 75 22.64 -8.07 -6.41
CA ILE A 75 24.02 -8.15 -6.89
C ILE A 75 24.07 -7.81 -8.39
#